data_AF-K0IBX1-F1
#
_entry.id   AF-K0IBX1-F1
#
_cell.length_a   1.000
_cell.length_b   1.000
_cell.length_c   1.000
_cell.angle_alpha   90.00
_cell.angle_beta   90.00
_cell.angle_gamma   90.00
#
_symmetry.space_group_name_H-M   'P 1'
#
loop_
_entity.id
_entity.type
_entity.pdbx_description
1 polymer ?
#
loop_
_entity_poly.entity_id
_entity_poly.type
_entity_poly.pdbx_seq_one_letter_code
_entity_poly.pdbx_strand_id
1 'polypeptide(L)' 'MPFKEIYCSDCKTVLARYSTKYFTDADINELVHLHYSAHIKDGHSMETRLAE' A
#
# COMPACT_ATOMS: atom_id res chain seq x y z
N MET A 1 -4.51 -13.69 9.87
CA MET A 1 -3.91 -12.57 10.65
C MET A 1 -4.07 -11.39 9.72
N PRO A 2 -4.81 -10.33 10.06
CA PRO A 2 -5.21 -9.36 9.05
C PRO A 2 -3.99 -8.58 8.54
N PHE A 3 -3.81 -8.59 7.23
CA PHE A 3 -2.79 -7.78 6.55
C PHE A 3 -3.47 -6.75 5.67
N LYS A 4 -2.82 -5.59 5.52
CA LYS A 4 -3.18 -4.59 4.52
C LYS A 4 -2.23 -4.72 3.35
N GLU A 5 -2.77 -4.99 2.18
CA GLU A 5 -2.02 -5.06 0.93
C GLU A 5 -2.20 -3.78 0.14
N ILE A 6 -1.10 -3.28 -0.40
CA ILE A 6 -1.08 -2.12 -1.29
C ILE A 6 -0.97 -2.66 -2.70
N TYR A 7 -2.07 -2.57 -3.43
CA TYR A 7 -2.18 -3.01 -4.80
C TYR A 7 -2.08 -1.81 -5.72
N CYS A 8 -1.23 -1.89 -6.74
CA CYS A 8 -1.20 -0.90 -7.82
C CYS A 8 -2.07 -1.39 -8.97
N SER A 9 -3.11 -0.64 -9.30
CA SER A 9 -4.04 -0.98 -10.39
C SER A 9 -3.41 -0.79 -11.76
N ASP A 10 -2.47 0.15 -11.88
CA ASP A 10 -1.76 0.43 -13.12
C ASP A 10 -0.73 -0.66 -13.44
N CYS A 11 0.09 -1.01 -12.44
CA CYS A 11 1.09 -2.08 -12.56
C CYS A 11 0.49 -3.49 -12.42
N LYS A 12 -0.78 -3.60 -12.03
CA LYS A 12 -1.49 -4.86 -11.72
C LYS A 12 -0.72 -5.78 -10.78
N THR A 13 -0.04 -5.20 -9.79
CA THR A 13 0.84 -5.94 -8.88
C THR A 13 0.64 -5.49 -7.44
N VAL A 14 0.97 -6.36 -6.50
CA VAL A 14 1.04 -6.03 -5.08
C VAL A 14 2.39 -5.38 -4.82
N LEU A 15 2.36 -4.13 -4.37
CA LEU A 15 3.54 -3.34 -4.04
C LEU A 15 4.07 -3.71 -2.65
N ALA A 16 3.18 -3.79 -1.66
CA ALA A 16 3.53 -4.06 -0.27
C ALA A 16 2.42 -4.79 0.48
N ARG A 17 2.79 -5.46 1.57
CA ARG A 17 1.86 -6.05 2.54
C ARG A 17 2.32 -5.71 3.96
N TYR A 18 1.44 -5.08 4.73
CA TYR A 18 1.70 -4.62 6.09
C TYR A 18 0.81 -5.35 7.10
N SER A 19 1.38 -5.72 8.24
CA SER A 19 0.61 -6.29 9.35
C SER A 19 -0.15 -5.19 10.09
N THR A 20 -1.47 -5.31 10.17
CA THR A 20 -2.29 -4.35 10.94
C THR A 20 -2.08 -4.45 12.45
N LYS A 21 -1.34 -5.46 12.92
CA LYS A 21 -0.88 -5.58 14.31
C LYS A 21 0.23 -4.61 14.71
N TYR A 22 1.06 -4.20 13.75
CA TYR A 22 2.26 -3.40 14.02
C TYR A 22 2.20 -2.03 13.37
N PHE A 23 1.44 -1.91 12.28
CA PHE A 23 1.34 -0.68 11.50
C PHE A 23 -0.11 -0.20 11.49
N THR A 24 -0.30 1.08 11.83
CA THR A 24 -1.58 1.75 11.69
C THR A 24 -1.81 2.15 10.23
N ASP A 25 -3.04 2.56 9.89
CA ASP A 25 -3.33 3.05 8.54
C ASP A 25 -2.48 4.29 8.19
N ALA A 26 -2.19 5.14 9.17
CA ALA A 26 -1.34 6.31 9.01
C ALA A 26 0.12 5.91 8.71
N ASP A 27 0.67 4.94 9.45
CA ASP A 27 2.03 4.41 9.20
C ASP A 27 2.12 3.80 7.79
N ILE A 28 1.10 3.03 7.40
CA ILE A 28 1.04 2.40 6.08
C ILE A 28 0.97 3.48 4.99
N ASN A 29 0.15 4.51 5.17
CA ASN A 29 0.05 5.61 4.22
C ASN A 29 1.36 6.37 4.08
N GLU A 30 2.06 6.65 5.18
CA GLU A 30 3.37 7.30 5.15
C GLU A 30 4.42 6.44 4.44
N LEU A 31 4.50 5.15 4.77
CA LEU A 31 5.40 4.20 4.10
C LEU A 31 5.10 4.09 2.61
N VAL A 32 3.82 4.08 2.23
CA VAL A 32 3.41 4.04 0.82
C VAL A 32 3.82 5.31 0.10
N HIS A 33 3.57 6.47 0.69
CA HIS A 33 4.00 7.74 0.14
C HIS A 33 5.52 7.86 0.05
N LEU A 34 6.27 7.33 1.01
CA LEU A 34 7.73 7.37 1.01
C LEU A 34 8.30 6.46 -0.09
N HIS A 35 7.94 5.18 -0.08
CA HIS A 35 8.50 4.16 -0.96
C HIS A 35 7.92 4.17 -2.38
N TYR A 36 6.64 4.54 -2.54
CA TYR A 36 5.95 4.57 -3.83
C TYR A 36 5.58 6.00 -4.26
N SER A 37 6.26 7.02 -3.71
CA SER A 37 6.16 8.42 -4.18
C SER A 37 6.33 8.56 -5.70
N ALA A 38 7.22 7.76 -6.30
CA ALA A 38 7.40 7.74 -7.75
C ALA A 38 6.14 7.28 -8.48
N HIS A 39 5.50 6.20 -8.03
CA HIS A 39 4.23 5.72 -8.58
C HIS A 39 3.09 6.73 -8.41
N ILE A 40 3.03 7.41 -7.26
CA ILE A 40 2.05 8.48 -7.02
C ILE A 40 2.27 9.64 -8.01
N LYS A 41 3.53 10.03 -8.23
CA LYS A 41 3.89 11.10 -9.16
C LYS A 41 3.62 10.73 -10.62
N ASP A 42 3.75 9.47 -10.98
CA ASP A 42 3.37 8.93 -12.29
C ASP A 42 1.84 8.86 -12.48
N GLY A 43 1.06 9.12 -11.42
CA GLY A 43 -0.41 9.08 -11.46
C GLY A 43 -0.98 7.68 -11.32
N HIS A 44 -0.20 6.72 -10.82
CA HIS A 44 -0.69 5.36 -10.62
C HIS A 44 -1.72 5.32 -9.49
N SER A 45 -2.85 4.67 -9.76
CA SER A 45 -3.87 4.41 -8.73
C SER A 45 -3.44 3.24 -7.85
N MET A 46 -3.31 3.52 -6.55
CA MET A 46 -2.99 2.52 -5.53
C MET A 46 -4.23 2.27 -4.67
N GLU A 47 -4.53 1.01 -4.41
CA GLU A 47 -5.64 0.59 -3.57
C GLU A 47 -5.11 -0.20 -2.35
N THR A 48 -5.59 0.17 -1.17
CA THR A 48 -5.34 -0.61 0.04
C THR A 48 -6.44 -1.66 0.19
N ARG A 49 -6.07 -2.93 0.18
CA ARG A 49 -6.97 -4.08 0.34
C ARG A 49 -6.72 -4.75 1.68
N LEU A 50 -7.78 -5.09 2.40
CA LEU A 50 -7.67 -5.93 3.60
C LEU A 50 -7.63 -7.40 3.13
N ALA A 51 -6.56 -8.11 3.48
CA ALA A 51 -6.46 -9.55 3.29
C ALA A 51 -6.65 -10.24 4.66
N GLU A 52 -7.63 -11.13 4.74
CA GLU A 52 -8.05 -11.85 5.95
C GLU A 52 -7.22 -13.13 6.19
#